data_AF-A0A7S3HA33-F1
#
_entry.id   AF-A0A7S3HA33-F1
#
_cell.length_a   1.000
_cell.length_b   1.000
_cell.length_c   1.000
_cell.angle_alpha   90.00
_cell.angle_beta   90.00
_cell.angle_gamma   90.00
#
_symmetry.space_group_name_H-M   'P 1'
#
loop_
_entity.id
_entity.type
_entity.pdbx_description
1 polymer ?
#
loop_
_entity_poly.entity_id
_entity_poly.type
_entity_poly.pdbx_seq_one_letter_code
_entity_poly.pdbx_strand_id
1 'polypeptide(L)'
;ATFAQTLTGIVRDARKKEGERKHQAQKWLAHESKLLDEGVDAFKRRCMRAAEEERCEASVSFEVLTRDISRFPTHVVTDSTHLVDDWRDGAAAWWYYAHRGTMTAWTPGTPVMFAELLESMMPKFLEKVNELGFNKCLRTAGTWKVVASWQPPGGKGGDAGGGAEPAPKRSRND
;
A
#
# COMPACT_ATOMS: atom_id res chain seq x y z
N ALA A 1 16.64 -48.67 4.66
CA ALA A 1 16.89 -47.32 4.10
C ALA A 1 18.22 -46.81 4.65
N THR A 2 19.04 -46.15 3.82
CA THR A 2 20.32 -45.57 4.27
C THR A 2 20.11 -44.15 4.80
N PHE A 3 21.07 -43.66 5.60
CA PHE A 3 21.08 -42.27 6.07
C PHE A 3 21.03 -41.27 4.91
N ALA A 4 21.77 -41.53 3.83
CA ALA A 4 21.75 -40.71 2.62
C ALA A 4 20.36 -40.66 1.96
N GLN A 5 19.67 -41.79 1.84
CA GLN A 5 18.28 -41.84 1.31
C GLN A 5 17.32 -41.00 2.16
N THR A 6 17.50 -41.02 3.48
CA THR A 6 16.69 -40.23 4.43
C THR A 6 16.95 -38.74 4.26
N LEU A 7 18.21 -38.31 4.18
CA LEU A 7 18.57 -36.90 3.95
C LEU A 7 18.06 -36.39 2.60
N THR A 8 18.21 -37.17 1.52
CA THR A 8 17.68 -36.81 0.21
C THR A 8 16.15 -36.63 0.26
N GLY A 9 15.45 -37.50 0.99
CA GLY A 9 14.01 -37.36 1.23
C GLY A 9 13.67 -36.04 1.94
N ILE A 10 14.36 -35.73 3.04
CA ILE A 10 14.14 -34.50 3.81
C ILE A 10 14.37 -33.24 2.95
N VAL A 11 15.46 -33.19 2.19
CA VAL A 11 15.78 -32.04 1.32
C VAL A 11 14.73 -31.88 0.22
N ARG A 12 14.30 -32.98 -0.40
CA ARG A 12 13.24 -32.96 -1.43
C ARG A 12 11.93 -32.43 -0.85
N ASP A 13 11.53 -32.91 0.31
CA ASP A 13 10.28 -32.50 0.95
C ASP A 13 10.33 -31.03 1.42
N ALA A 14 11.49 -30.58 1.92
CA ALA A 14 11.72 -29.18 2.27
C ALA A 14 11.58 -28.26 1.04
N ARG A 15 12.20 -28.61 -0.10
CA ARG A 15 12.08 -27.85 -1.35
C ARG A 15 10.65 -27.81 -1.87
N LYS A 16 9.92 -28.92 -1.78
CA LYS A 16 8.50 -28.98 -2.17
C LYS A 16 7.67 -28.00 -1.33
N LYS A 17 7.83 -28.04 0.00
CA LYS A 17 7.13 -27.13 0.92
C LYS A 17 7.48 -25.67 0.64
N GLU A 18 8.75 -25.35 0.40
CA GLU A 18 9.16 -23.99 0.03
C GLU A 18 8.50 -23.54 -1.28
N GLY A 19 8.42 -24.41 -2.28
CA GLY A 19 7.74 -24.15 -3.55
C GLY A 19 6.24 -23.86 -3.37
N GLU A 20 5.55 -24.65 -2.54
CA GLU A 20 4.14 -24.42 -2.19
C GLU A 20 3.92 -23.06 -1.50
N ARG A 21 4.81 -22.69 -0.56
CA ARG A 21 4.76 -21.39 0.14
C ARG A 21 5.01 -20.22 -0.82
N LYS A 22 5.97 -20.36 -1.74
CA LYS A 22 6.20 -19.36 -2.82
C LYS A 22 4.96 -19.20 -3.69
N HIS A 23 4.31 -20.29 -4.06
CA HIS A 23 3.08 -20.23 -4.83
C HIS A 23 1.95 -19.50 -4.07
N GLN A 24 1.81 -19.74 -2.77
CA GLN A 24 0.85 -19.01 -1.93
C GLN A 24 1.18 -17.52 -1.83
N ALA A 25 2.45 -17.15 -1.66
CA ALA A 25 2.89 -15.75 -1.68
C ALA A 25 2.49 -15.05 -2.99
N GLN A 26 2.69 -15.72 -4.13
CA GLN A 26 2.31 -15.19 -5.44
C GLN A 26 0.80 -15.00 -5.58
N LYS A 27 -0.02 -15.90 -5.02
CA LYS A 27 -1.48 -15.71 -4.97
C LYS A 27 -1.87 -14.44 -4.22
N TRP A 28 -1.22 -14.17 -3.08
CA TRP A 28 -1.46 -12.93 -2.35
C TRP A 28 -1.06 -11.71 -3.19
N LEU A 29 0.14 -11.68 -3.77
CA LEU A 29 0.58 -10.52 -4.55
C LEU A 29 -0.38 -10.21 -5.73
N ALA A 30 -0.86 -11.24 -6.41
CA ALA A 30 -1.86 -11.07 -7.48
C ALA A 30 -3.22 -10.60 -6.95
N HIS A 31 -3.65 -11.08 -5.78
CA HIS A 31 -4.90 -10.67 -5.14
C HIS A 31 -4.82 -9.23 -4.61
N GLU A 32 -3.72 -8.91 -3.92
CA GLU A 32 -3.40 -7.59 -3.37
C GLU A 32 -3.37 -6.54 -4.46
N SER A 33 -2.76 -6.82 -5.63
CA SER A 33 -2.78 -5.89 -6.75
C SER A 33 -4.21 -5.50 -7.14
N LYS A 34 -5.14 -6.46 -7.21
CA LYS A 34 -6.54 -6.19 -7.54
C LYS A 34 -7.23 -5.34 -6.47
N LEU A 35 -7.00 -5.65 -5.19
CA LEU A 35 -7.53 -4.86 -4.08
C LEU A 35 -7.01 -3.41 -4.14
N LEU A 36 -5.73 -3.24 -4.46
CA LEU A 36 -5.12 -1.93 -4.62
C LEU A 36 -5.69 -1.17 -5.81
N ASP A 37 -5.94 -1.83 -6.94
CA ASP A 37 -6.57 -1.22 -8.11
C ASP A 37 -8.00 -0.72 -7.78
N GLU A 38 -8.81 -1.55 -7.10
CA GLU A 38 -10.13 -1.15 -6.62
C GLU A 38 -10.06 0.01 -5.61
N GLY A 39 -9.07 0.00 -4.72
CA GLY A 39 -8.81 1.08 -3.76
C GLY A 39 -8.40 2.38 -4.44
N VAL A 40 -7.58 2.31 -5.48
CA VAL A 40 -7.19 3.46 -6.30
C VAL A 40 -8.42 4.05 -6.99
N ASP A 41 -9.29 3.23 -7.54
CA ASP A 41 -10.54 3.69 -8.14
C ASP A 41 -11.49 4.32 -7.11
N ALA A 42 -11.57 3.76 -5.90
CA ALA A 42 -12.30 4.38 -4.80
C ALA A 42 -11.72 5.75 -4.44
N PHE A 43 -10.39 5.88 -4.38
CA PHE A 43 -9.71 7.13 -4.13
C PHE A 43 -9.98 8.18 -5.22
N LYS A 44 -9.87 7.79 -6.51
CA LYS A 44 -10.23 8.65 -7.65
C LYS A 44 -11.63 9.21 -7.51
N ARG A 45 -12.63 8.37 -7.18
CA ARG A 45 -14.02 8.82 -6.98
C ARG A 45 -14.13 9.89 -5.88
N ARG A 46 -13.35 9.76 -4.80
CA ARG A 46 -13.31 10.78 -3.73
C ARG A 46 -12.65 12.08 -4.19
N CYS A 47 -11.55 12.00 -4.93
CA CYS A 47 -10.88 13.16 -5.52
C CYS A 47 -11.77 13.90 -6.53
N MET A 48 -12.45 13.17 -7.43
CA MET A 48 -13.37 13.76 -8.41
C MET A 48 -14.52 14.51 -7.71
N ARG A 49 -15.12 13.92 -6.67
CA ARG A 49 -16.15 14.59 -5.88
C ARG A 49 -15.63 15.87 -5.20
N ALA A 50 -14.43 15.84 -4.65
CA ALA A 50 -13.83 17.04 -4.06
C ALA A 50 -13.58 18.12 -5.13
N ALA A 51 -13.18 17.74 -6.33
CA ALA A 51 -13.02 18.67 -7.46
C ALA A 51 -14.36 19.26 -7.94
N GLU A 52 -15.43 18.47 -7.94
CA GLU A 52 -16.81 18.95 -8.24
C GLU A 52 -17.28 19.99 -7.21
N GLU A 53 -16.79 19.91 -5.97
CA GLU A 53 -17.02 20.89 -4.89
C GLU A 53 -16.00 22.05 -4.92
N GLU A 54 -15.34 22.28 -6.05
CA GLU A 54 -14.34 23.34 -6.26
C GLU A 54 -13.11 23.28 -5.32
N ARG A 55 -12.84 22.11 -4.73
CA ARG A 55 -11.63 21.90 -3.92
C ARG A 55 -10.45 21.49 -4.80
N CYS A 56 -9.24 21.86 -4.38
CA CYS A 56 -7.98 21.49 -5.03
C CYS A 56 -7.19 20.42 -4.24
N GLU A 57 -7.78 19.92 -3.17
CA GLU A 57 -7.19 18.92 -2.29
C GLU A 57 -8.29 17.97 -1.80
N ALA A 58 -7.97 16.68 -1.76
CA ALA A 58 -8.75 15.67 -1.06
C ALA A 58 -7.86 14.98 -0.03
N SER A 59 -8.49 14.65 1.10
CA SER A 59 -7.86 13.82 2.09
C SER A 59 -8.77 12.69 2.54
N VAL A 60 -8.28 11.46 2.40
CA VAL A 60 -9.08 10.24 2.58
C VAL A 60 -8.27 9.22 3.38
N SER A 61 -8.89 8.55 4.35
CA SER A 61 -8.29 7.42 5.05
C SER A 61 -8.30 6.17 4.17
N PHE A 62 -7.15 5.52 3.99
CA PHE A 62 -7.04 4.25 3.29
C PHE A 62 -7.89 3.16 3.98
N GLU A 63 -7.92 3.13 5.31
CA GLU A 63 -8.80 2.22 6.05
C GLU A 63 -10.30 2.46 5.75
N VAL A 64 -10.69 3.70 5.44
CA VAL A 64 -12.08 3.98 5.05
C VAL A 64 -12.34 3.53 3.61
N LEU A 65 -11.37 3.71 2.71
CA LEU A 65 -11.48 3.23 1.33
C LEU A 65 -11.66 1.72 1.27
N THR A 66 -10.98 0.95 2.14
CA THR A 66 -11.07 -0.51 2.11
C THR A 66 -12.47 -1.02 2.45
N ARG A 67 -13.30 -0.23 3.12
CA ARG A 67 -14.73 -0.56 3.36
C ARG A 67 -15.58 -0.48 2.10
N ASP A 68 -15.16 0.31 1.11
CA ASP A 68 -15.84 0.45 -0.19
C ASP A 68 -15.42 -0.68 -1.16
N ILE A 69 -14.47 -1.53 -0.78
CA ILE A 69 -13.92 -2.63 -1.60
C ILE A 69 -14.55 -3.94 -1.16
N SER A 70 -15.47 -4.48 -1.97
CA SER A 70 -16.32 -5.62 -1.58
C SER A 70 -15.55 -6.89 -1.15
N ARG A 71 -14.38 -7.13 -1.75
CA ARG A 71 -13.55 -8.32 -1.52
C ARG A 71 -12.40 -8.08 -0.53
N PHE A 72 -12.36 -6.90 0.09
CA PHE A 72 -11.29 -6.59 1.03
C PHE A 72 -11.47 -7.40 2.33
N PRO A 73 -10.37 -7.87 2.95
CA PRO A 73 -10.45 -8.54 4.25
C PRO A 73 -11.17 -7.69 5.30
N THR A 74 -12.06 -8.30 6.07
CA THR A 74 -12.74 -7.61 7.18
C THR A 74 -11.98 -7.77 8.48
N HIS A 75 -12.32 -6.97 9.47
CA HIS A 75 -11.76 -7.07 10.80
C HIS A 75 -12.85 -7.09 11.86
N VAL A 76 -12.50 -7.67 13.00
CA VAL A 76 -13.29 -7.66 14.24
C VAL A 76 -12.44 -7.02 15.34
N VAL A 77 -13.11 -6.42 16.32
CA VAL A 77 -12.45 -5.89 17.52
C VAL A 77 -12.56 -6.93 18.63
N THR A 78 -11.42 -7.47 19.05
CA THR A 78 -11.31 -8.44 20.15
C THR A 78 -10.33 -7.87 21.17
N ASP A 79 -10.74 -7.73 22.43
CA ASP A 79 -9.91 -7.18 23.50
C ASP A 79 -9.22 -5.85 23.12
N SER A 80 -10.01 -4.92 22.57
CA SER A 80 -9.54 -3.62 22.07
C SER A 80 -8.51 -3.68 20.92
N THR A 81 -8.34 -4.84 20.30
CA THR A 81 -7.40 -5.08 19.21
C THR A 81 -8.14 -5.39 17.91
N HIS A 82 -7.78 -4.70 16.81
CA HIS A 82 -8.39 -4.94 15.50
C HIS A 82 -7.68 -6.11 14.80
N LEU A 83 -8.35 -7.25 14.73
CA LEU A 83 -7.84 -8.48 14.12
C LEU A 83 -8.55 -8.75 12.79
N VAL A 84 -7.81 -9.25 11.81
CA VAL A 84 -8.42 -9.75 10.56
C VAL A 84 -9.35 -10.92 10.90
N ASP A 85 -10.59 -10.82 10.46
CA ASP A 85 -11.65 -11.79 10.73
C ASP A 85 -11.88 -12.69 9.51
N ASP A 86 -12.30 -12.09 8.39
CA ASP A 86 -12.55 -12.78 7.12
C ASP A 86 -11.57 -12.29 6.04
N TRP A 87 -10.87 -13.22 5.40
CA TRP A 87 -9.95 -12.94 4.30
C TRP A 87 -10.62 -12.89 2.93
N ARG A 88 -11.94 -13.13 2.86
CA ARG A 88 -12.74 -13.18 1.64
C ARG A 88 -12.15 -14.16 0.63
N ASP A 89 -11.70 -13.65 -0.52
CA ASP A 89 -11.09 -14.44 -1.59
C ASP A 89 -9.60 -14.77 -1.33
N GLY A 90 -9.02 -14.22 -0.25
CA GLY A 90 -7.65 -14.44 0.17
C GLY A 90 -7.51 -15.49 1.27
N ALA A 91 -6.29 -15.60 1.81
CA ALA A 91 -6.01 -16.43 2.98
C ALA A 91 -4.83 -15.85 3.78
N ALA A 92 -4.90 -15.99 5.12
CA ALA A 92 -3.83 -15.53 6.02
C ALA A 92 -2.45 -16.07 5.64
N ALA A 93 -2.37 -17.36 5.24
CA ALA A 93 -1.13 -17.98 4.82
C ALA A 93 -0.53 -17.31 3.57
N TRP A 94 -1.37 -16.89 2.61
CA TRP A 94 -0.89 -16.22 1.40
C TRP A 94 -0.25 -14.88 1.75
N TRP A 95 -0.95 -14.06 2.55
CA TRP A 95 -0.42 -12.79 3.04
C TRP A 95 0.85 -12.97 3.87
N TYR A 96 0.87 -13.96 4.78
CA TYR A 96 2.02 -14.24 5.62
C TYR A 96 3.26 -14.56 4.78
N TYR A 97 3.13 -15.48 3.82
CA TYR A 97 4.27 -15.86 2.97
C TYR A 97 4.72 -14.75 2.02
N ALA A 98 3.83 -13.86 1.62
CA ALA A 98 4.19 -12.69 0.82
C ALA A 98 4.97 -11.63 1.61
N HIS A 99 4.68 -11.45 2.90
CA HIS A 99 5.25 -10.35 3.70
C HIS A 99 6.33 -10.78 4.70
N ARG A 100 6.22 -11.98 5.26
CA ARG A 100 7.16 -12.54 6.24
C ARG A 100 8.16 -13.51 5.61
N GLY A 101 7.98 -13.81 4.32
CA GLY A 101 8.84 -14.72 3.55
C GLY A 101 8.42 -16.19 3.68
N THR A 102 9.09 -17.07 2.94
CA THR A 102 8.69 -18.48 2.76
C THR A 102 9.51 -19.47 3.61
N MET A 103 10.51 -18.97 4.34
CA MET A 103 11.45 -19.77 5.12
C MET A 103 10.78 -20.35 6.38
N THR A 104 10.00 -19.53 7.09
CA THR A 104 9.21 -19.95 8.26
C THR A 104 7.87 -20.52 7.82
N ALA A 105 7.31 -21.47 8.58
CA ALA A 105 5.97 -21.99 8.32
C ALA A 105 4.91 -21.09 8.97
N TRP A 106 3.80 -20.85 8.28
CA TRP A 106 2.62 -20.24 8.89
C TRP A 106 1.98 -21.23 9.86
N THR A 107 1.56 -20.73 11.02
CA THR A 107 0.77 -21.51 11.98
C THR A 107 -0.69 -21.08 11.86
N PRO A 108 -1.60 -21.98 11.46
CA PRO A 108 -3.03 -21.67 11.39
C PRO A 108 -3.57 -21.19 12.74
N GLY A 109 -4.45 -20.18 12.71
CA GLY A 109 -5.01 -19.58 13.92
C GLY A 109 -4.17 -18.47 14.55
N THR A 110 -2.94 -18.24 14.08
CA THR A 110 -2.17 -17.06 14.48
C THR A 110 -2.93 -15.78 14.08
N PRO A 111 -3.25 -14.88 15.02
CA PRO A 111 -3.99 -13.67 14.72
C PRO A 111 -3.13 -12.71 13.89
N VAL A 112 -3.76 -12.05 12.91
CA VAL A 112 -3.13 -11.00 12.11
C VAL A 112 -3.79 -9.68 12.46
N MET A 113 -2.98 -8.69 12.82
CA MET A 113 -3.47 -7.33 13.10
C MET A 113 -3.94 -6.70 11.81
N PHE A 114 -5.15 -6.12 11.80
CA PHE A 114 -5.66 -5.44 10.61
C PHE A 114 -4.77 -4.25 10.22
N ALA A 115 -4.20 -3.56 11.21
CA ALA A 115 -3.21 -2.52 11.00
C ALA A 115 -1.94 -3.02 10.29
N GLU A 116 -1.47 -4.24 10.57
CA GLU A 116 -0.30 -4.82 9.90
C GLU A 116 -0.59 -5.11 8.44
N LEU A 117 -1.79 -5.63 8.14
CA LEU A 117 -2.25 -5.82 6.77
C LEU A 117 -2.31 -4.49 5.99
N LEU A 118 -2.88 -3.44 6.59
CA LEU A 118 -2.95 -2.13 5.94
C LEU A 118 -1.56 -1.52 5.75
N GLU A 119 -0.67 -1.67 6.73
CA GLU A 119 0.71 -1.15 6.65
C GLU A 119 1.48 -1.82 5.50
N SER A 120 1.26 -3.12 5.28
CA SER A 120 1.92 -3.87 4.23
C SER A 120 1.45 -3.46 2.82
N MET A 121 0.22 -2.98 2.69
CA MET A 121 -0.41 -2.56 1.43
C MET A 121 -0.19 -1.07 1.10
N MET A 122 -0.06 -0.22 2.12
CA MET A 122 -0.02 1.24 1.98
C MET A 122 1.08 1.76 1.04
N PRO A 123 2.34 1.27 1.07
CA PRO A 123 3.37 1.73 0.14
C PRO A 123 2.99 1.51 -1.33
N LYS A 124 2.48 0.32 -1.66
CA LYS A 124 2.04 -0.05 -3.02
C LYS A 124 0.81 0.74 -3.46
N PHE A 125 -0.09 1.05 -2.52
CA PHE A 125 -1.20 1.96 -2.77
C PHE A 125 -0.71 3.35 -3.16
N LEU A 126 0.22 3.92 -2.38
CA LEU A 126 0.79 5.24 -2.65
C LEU A 126 1.54 5.28 -3.99
N GLU A 127 2.30 4.23 -4.34
CA GLU A 127 2.95 4.10 -5.65
C GLU A 127 1.92 4.25 -6.78
N LYS A 128 0.84 3.44 -6.74
CA LYS A 128 -0.22 3.50 -7.77
C LYS A 128 -0.98 4.84 -7.79
N VAL A 129 -1.23 5.45 -6.64
CA VAL A 129 -1.92 6.76 -6.61
C VAL A 129 -1.02 7.87 -7.14
N ASN A 130 0.29 7.81 -6.91
CA ASN A 130 1.25 8.78 -7.46
C ASN A 130 1.31 8.75 -9.00
N GLU A 131 1.02 7.61 -9.63
CA GLU A 131 0.92 7.48 -11.09
C GLU A 131 -0.25 8.27 -11.70
N LEU A 132 -1.20 8.76 -10.87
CA LEU A 132 -2.38 9.51 -11.34
C LEU A 132 -2.08 10.98 -11.71
N GLY A 133 -0.86 11.46 -11.49
CA GLY A 133 -0.45 12.82 -11.90
C GLY A 133 -0.89 13.93 -10.94
N PHE A 134 -1.11 13.61 -9.67
CA PHE A 134 -1.29 14.65 -8.64
C PHE A 134 -0.03 15.49 -8.46
N ASN A 135 -0.18 16.77 -8.08
CA ASN A 135 0.96 17.63 -7.76
C ASN A 135 1.69 17.13 -6.51
N LYS A 136 0.91 16.65 -5.54
CA LYS A 136 1.37 16.09 -4.27
C LYS A 136 0.42 14.98 -3.88
N CYS A 137 0.96 13.81 -3.56
CA CYS A 137 0.20 12.73 -2.95
C CYS A 137 1.05 12.05 -1.86
N LEU A 138 0.65 12.21 -0.60
CA LEU A 138 1.42 11.75 0.56
C LEU A 138 0.51 11.18 1.64
N ARG A 139 1.05 10.22 2.40
CA ARG A 139 0.45 9.76 3.66
C ARG A 139 0.80 10.72 4.80
N THR A 140 -0.18 11.06 5.63
CA THR A 140 0.07 11.74 6.91
C THR A 140 0.66 10.75 7.92
N ALA A 141 1.86 11.04 8.43
CA ALA A 141 2.59 10.19 9.35
C ALA A 141 1.75 9.79 10.57
N GLY A 142 1.87 8.52 10.99
CA GLY A 142 1.11 7.97 12.12
C GLY A 142 -0.38 7.75 11.85
N THR A 143 -0.86 7.93 10.63
CA THR A 143 -2.27 7.75 10.26
C THR A 143 -2.43 6.93 8.98
N TRP A 144 -3.66 6.53 8.66
CA TRP A 144 -4.02 5.94 7.36
C TRP A 144 -4.43 7.00 6.32
N LYS A 145 -4.29 8.28 6.63
CA LYS A 145 -4.79 9.39 5.82
C LYS A 145 -3.84 9.66 4.66
N VAL A 146 -4.38 9.66 3.45
CA VAL A 146 -3.69 10.04 2.21
C VAL A 146 -4.24 11.38 1.76
N VAL A 147 -3.35 12.33 1.49
CA VAL A 147 -3.66 13.68 1.03
C VAL A 147 -3.16 13.80 -0.41
N ALA A 148 -4.06 14.16 -1.33
CA ALA A 148 -3.72 14.45 -2.72
C ALA A 148 -4.16 15.86 -3.09
N SER A 149 -3.32 16.59 -3.83
CA SER A 149 -3.64 17.91 -4.37
C SER A 149 -3.40 18.00 -5.88
N TRP A 150 -4.18 18.85 -6.54
CA TRP A 150 -4.15 19.08 -7.99
C TRP A 150 -4.25 20.58 -8.30
N GLN A 151 -3.97 20.96 -9.55
CA GLN A 151 -4.06 22.36 -9.97
C GLN A 151 -5.54 22.78 -10.16
N PRO A 152 -5.91 24.00 -9.75
CA PRO A 152 -7.23 24.54 -10.07
C PRO A 152 -7.38 24.78 -11.58
N PRO A 153 -8.59 24.58 -12.15
CA PRO A 153 -8.87 24.96 -13.52
C PRO A 153 -8.76 26.49 -13.67
N GLY A 154 -7.68 26.96 -14.30
CA GLY A 154 -7.39 28.40 -14.49
C GLY A 154 -6.09 28.88 -13.85
N GLY A 155 -5.39 28.03 -13.09
CA GLY A 155 -4.03 28.31 -12.66
C GLY A 155 -3.07 28.31 -13.85
N LYS A 156 -2.79 29.49 -14.43
CA LYS A 156 -1.67 29.64 -15.36
C LYS A 156 -0.43 29.10 -14.66
N GLY A 157 0.14 28.03 -15.20
CA GLY A 157 1.41 27.47 -14.75
C GLY A 157 2.45 28.58 -14.70
N GLY A 158 2.70 29.08 -13.50
CA GLY A 158 3.71 30.08 -13.23
C GLY A 158 5.05 29.45 -13.48
N ASP A 159 5.59 29.74 -14.66
CA ASP A 159 6.98 29.62 -15.04
C ASP A 159 7.88 30.04 -13.87
N ALA A 160 8.48 29.05 -13.18
CA ALA A 160 9.54 29.27 -12.21
C ALA A 160 10.89 29.48 -12.93
N GLY A 161 10.88 30.32 -13.96
CA GLY A 161 12.01 30.77 -14.76
C GLY A 161 12.31 32.26 -14.58
N GLY A 162 12.07 32.81 -13.39
CA GLY A 162 12.42 34.20 -13.05
C GLY A 162 13.90 34.33 -12.73
N GLY A 163 14.68 34.83 -13.70
CA GLY A 163 16.10 35.11 -13.57
C GLY A 163 16.43 35.99 -12.37
N ALA A 164 17.34 35.50 -11.53
CA ALA A 164 18.05 36.32 -10.56
C ALA A 164 19.05 37.21 -11.31
N GLU A 165 18.64 38.45 -11.56
CA GLU A 165 19.51 39.53 -12.00
C GLU A 165 20.56 39.82 -10.89
N PRO A 166 21.87 39.71 -11.15
CA PRO A 166 22.89 39.98 -10.14
C PRO A 166 23.00 41.48 -9.87
N ALA A 167 22.73 41.87 -8.62
CA ALA A 167 22.80 43.25 -8.14
C ALA A 167 24.16 43.92 -8.41
N PRO A 168 24.20 45.23 -8.76
CA PRO A 168 25.44 45.95 -9.01
C PRO A 168 26.20 46.23 -7.70
N LYS A 169 27.49 45.86 -7.68
CA LYS A 169 28.44 46.15 -6.60
C LYS A 169 28.59 47.67 -6.45
N ARG A 170 28.15 48.23 -5.33
CA ARG A 170 28.51 49.59 -4.91
C ARG A 170 29.94 49.59 -4.38
N SER A 171 30.86 50.17 -5.15
CA SER A 171 32.18 50.60 -4.69
C SER A 171 32.02 51.63 -3.57
N ARG A 172 32.69 51.41 -2.44
CA ARG A 172 32.83 52.37 -1.36
C ARG A 172 34.27 52.88 -1.38
N ASN A 173 34.44 54.12 -1.85
CA ASN A 173 35.61 54.93 -1.50
C ASN A 173 35.39 55.44 -0.07
N ASP A 174 36.33 55.14 0.81
CA ASP A 174 37.01 56.09 1.72
C ASP A 174 38.15 55.35 2.42
#